data_AF-A0A2M9Z9J5-F1
#
_entry.id   AF-A0A2M9Z9J5-F1
#
_cell.length_a   1.000
_cell.length_b   1.000
_cell.length_c   1.000
_cell.angle_alpha   90.00
_cell.angle_beta   90.00
_cell.angle_gamma   90.00
#
_symmetry.space_group_name_H-M   'P 1'
#
loop_
_entity.id
_entity.type
_entity.pdbx_description
1 polymer ?
#
loop_
_entity_poly.entity_id
_entity_poly.type
_entity_poly.pdbx_seq_one_letter_code
_entity_poly.pdbx_strand_id
1 'polypeptide(L)'
;MARKCVVTGKGTIAGNNVSHSHLKTRRTWKINLIKKRIFLEDENRWVTVRISTRALRTLKKKGIKAAIKDHGGSLQAIAPKKYVGIQKKAVQA
;
A
#
# COMPACT_ATOMS: atom_id res chain seq x y z
N MET A 1 -10.44 -1.61 10.80
CA MET A 1 -9.61 -1.65 9.56
C MET A 1 -8.54 -2.74 9.67
N ALA A 2 -8.44 -3.62 8.67
CA ALA A 2 -7.35 -4.59 8.60
C ALA A 2 -5.99 -3.88 8.41
N ARG A 3 -4.91 -4.35 9.06
CA ARG A 3 -3.53 -3.84 8.84
C ARG A 3 -3.00 -4.33 7.50
N LYS A 4 -3.50 -3.75 6.41
CA LYS A 4 -3.01 -3.99 5.05
C LYS A 4 -2.32 -2.75 4.51
N CYS A 5 -1.22 -2.94 3.79
CA CYS A 5 -0.57 -1.86 3.06
C CYS A 5 -1.34 -1.57 1.78
N VAL A 6 -1.66 -0.29 1.54
CA VAL A 6 -2.41 0.15 0.36
C VAL A 6 -1.69 -0.15 -0.97
N VAL A 7 -0.36 0.04 -1.00
CA VAL A 7 0.43 -0.08 -2.24
C VAL A 7 0.82 -1.54 -2.54
N THR A 8 1.12 -2.32 -1.51
CA THR A 8 1.68 -3.68 -1.68
C THR A 8 0.69 -4.79 -1.33
N GLY A 9 -0.50 -4.47 -0.83
CA GLY A 9 -1.50 -5.45 -0.39
C GLY A 9 -1.11 -6.31 0.82
N LYS A 10 0.15 -6.25 1.26
CA LYS A 10 0.69 -7.06 2.35
C LYS A 10 -0.12 -6.86 3.62
N GLY A 11 -0.50 -7.97 4.27
CA GLY A 11 -1.24 -8.03 5.52
C GLY A 11 -0.43 -8.63 6.67
N THR A 12 -1.03 -8.65 7.85
CA THR A 12 -0.50 -9.38 9.02
C THR A 12 -0.29 -10.85 8.67
N ILE A 13 0.85 -11.41 9.06
CA ILE A 13 1.16 -12.83 8.91
C ILE A 13 0.96 -13.51 10.27
N ALA A 14 0.38 -14.70 10.29
CA ALA A 14 0.24 -15.52 11.50
C ALA A 14 1.24 -16.68 11.48
N GLY A 15 1.66 -17.14 12.66
CA GLY A 15 2.48 -18.35 12.81
C GLY A 15 2.85 -18.58 14.27
N ASN A 16 4.00 -19.21 14.52
CA ASN A 16 4.38 -19.66 15.86
C ASN A 16 5.73 -19.07 16.30
N ASN A 17 5.85 -18.78 17.60
CA ASN A 17 7.13 -18.75 18.28
C ASN A 17 7.52 -20.19 18.61
N VAL A 18 8.76 -20.56 18.36
CA VAL A 18 9.32 -21.87 18.67
C VAL A 18 10.43 -21.66 19.69
N SER A 19 10.32 -22.26 20.88
CA SER A 19 11.38 -22.23 21.89
C SER A 19 12.50 -23.21 21.54
N HIS A 20 13.61 -23.15 22.29
CA HIS A 20 14.67 -24.16 22.21
C HIS A 20 14.15 -25.59 22.48
N SER A 21 13.14 -25.71 23.35
CA SER A 21 12.41 -26.95 23.63
C SER A 21 11.26 -27.26 22.65
N HIS A 22 11.19 -26.57 21.51
CA HIS A 22 10.16 -26.74 20.47
C HIS A 22 8.72 -26.50 20.94
N LEU A 23 8.50 -25.78 22.03
CA LEU A 23 7.18 -25.34 22.46
C LEU A 23 6.67 -24.28 21.48
N LYS A 24 5.54 -24.57 20.83
CA LYS A 24 4.94 -23.72 19.81
C LYS A 24 3.86 -22.84 20.42
N THR A 25 4.11 -21.53 20.51
CA THR A 25 3.10 -20.55 20.94
C THR A 25 2.64 -19.70 19.75
N ARG A 26 1.34 -19.43 19.63
CA ARG A 26 0.79 -18.64 18.53
C ARG A 26 1.27 -17.19 18.59
N ARG A 27 1.69 -16.62 17.46
CA ARG A 27 2.05 -15.21 17.31
C ARG A 27 1.55 -14.60 16.01
N THR A 28 1.48 -13.27 16.00
CA THR A 28 1.14 -12.49 14.81
C THR A 28 2.25 -11.49 14.48
N TRP A 29 2.73 -11.51 13.24
CA TRP A 29 3.66 -10.52 12.70
C TRP A 29 2.87 -9.40 12.04
N LYS A 30 2.78 -8.29 12.76
CA LYS A 30 2.15 -7.05 12.27
C LYS A 30 3.11 -6.33 11.32
N ILE A 31 2.58 -5.79 10.23
CA ILE A 31 3.36 -4.93 9.33
C ILE A 31 3.62 -3.57 10.00
N ASN A 32 4.83 -3.05 9.81
CA ASN A 32 5.17 -1.67 10.14
C ASN A 32 4.48 -0.70 9.15
N LEU A 33 3.31 -0.19 9.55
CA LEU A 33 2.51 0.76 8.77
C LEU A 33 2.67 2.16 9.34
N ILE A 34 3.07 3.10 8.49
CA ILE A 34 3.25 4.51 8.83
C ILE A 34 2.20 5.33 8.06
N LYS A 35 1.63 6.35 8.71
CA LYS A 35 0.78 7.34 8.04
C LYS A 35 1.69 8.35 7.35
N LYS A 36 1.59 8.49 6.03
CA LYS A 36 2.38 9.46 5.26
C LYS A 36 1.50 10.11 4.19
N ARG A 37 1.82 11.36 3.87
CA ARG A 37 1.23 12.11 2.76
C ARG A 37 2.04 11.85 1.50
N ILE A 38 1.37 11.49 0.42
CA ILE A 38 1.94 11.34 -0.92
C ILE A 38 1.26 12.38 -1.82
N PHE A 39 2.05 12.98 -2.70
CA PHE A 39 1.57 13.86 -3.73
C PHE A 39 1.25 13.06 -5.00
N LEU A 40 0.05 13.24 -5.55
CA LEU A 40 -0.36 12.66 -6.82
C LEU A 40 -0.29 13.74 -7.89
N GLU A 41 0.59 13.55 -8.87
CA GLU A 41 0.76 14.47 -9.99
C GLU A 41 -0.48 14.53 -10.90
N ASP A 42 -1.19 13.41 -11.06
CA ASP A 42 -2.36 13.31 -11.96
C ASP A 42 -3.56 14.16 -11.49
N GLU A 43 -3.68 14.39 -10.18
CA GLU A 43 -4.82 15.07 -9.57
C GLU A 43 -4.40 16.35 -8.81
N ASN A 44 -3.10 16.71 -8.90
CA ASN A 44 -2.47 17.84 -8.21
C ASN A 44 -2.86 17.95 -6.72
N ARG A 45 -2.86 16.82 -5.99
CA ARG A 45 -3.34 16.77 -4.59
C ARG A 45 -2.48 15.92 -3.68
N TRP A 46 -2.56 16.24 -2.38
CA TRP A 46 -1.96 15.45 -1.31
C TRP A 46 -2.96 14.42 -0.78
N VAL A 47 -2.55 13.15 -0.75
CA VAL A 47 -3.34 12.06 -0.19
C VAL A 47 -2.64 11.47 1.03
N THR A 48 -3.38 11.31 2.13
CA THR A 48 -2.89 10.65 3.33
C THR A 48 -3.17 9.16 3.27
N VAL A 49 -2.12 8.34 3.34
CA VAL A 49 -2.19 6.89 3.16
C VAL A 49 -1.40 6.16 4.23
N ARG A 50 -1.87 4.96 4.59
CA ARG A 50 -1.15 4.03 5.48
C ARG A 50 -0.26 3.12 4.64
N ILE A 51 1.04 3.33 4.72
CA ILE A 51 2.02 2.69 3.84
C ILE A 51 3.06 1.93 4.67
N SER A 52 3.55 0.82 4.14
CA SER A 52 4.66 0.08 4.75
C SER A 52 6.00 0.73 4.40
N THR A 53 6.98 0.65 5.29
CA THR A 53 8.33 1.20 5.04
C THR A 53 8.98 0.64 3.77
N ARG A 54 8.75 -0.65 3.47
CA ARG A 54 9.22 -1.27 2.22
C ARG A 54 8.58 -0.63 1.00
N ALA A 55 7.29 -0.32 1.05
CA ALA A 55 6.60 0.35 -0.04
C ALA A 55 7.08 1.79 -0.22
N LEU A 56 7.40 2.53 0.86
CA LEU A 56 8.03 3.86 0.74
C LEU A 56 9.36 3.81 -0.01
N ARG A 57 10.19 2.78 0.26
CA ARG A 57 11.45 2.58 -0.47
C ARG A 57 11.21 2.30 -1.96
N THR A 58 10.21 1.47 -2.28
CA THR A 58 9.84 1.18 -3.68
C THR A 58 9.33 2.42 -4.40
N LEU A 59 8.49 3.22 -3.75
CA LEU A 59 7.93 4.47 -4.30
C LEU A 59 9.04 5.47 -4.65
N LYS A 60 10.03 5.64 -3.76
CA LYS A 60 11.19 6.51 -4.03
C LYS A 60 12.03 6.02 -5.22
N LYS A 61 12.14 4.69 -5.41
CA LYS A 61 13.00 4.11 -6.46
C LYS A 61 12.34 4.07 -7.84
N LYS A 62 11.06 3.69 -7.92
CA LYS A 62 10.35 3.43 -9.18
C LYS A 62 9.36 4.52 -9.58
N GLY A 63 9.06 5.46 -8.69
CA GLY A 63 7.94 6.38 -8.85
C GLY A 63 6.59 5.73 -8.50
N ILE A 64 5.57 6.57 -8.36
CA ILE A 64 4.27 6.17 -7.81
C ILE A 64 3.52 5.21 -8.77
N LYS A 65 3.48 5.53 -10.06
CA LYS A 65 2.73 4.75 -11.07
C LYS A 65 3.30 3.33 -11.27
N ALA A 66 4.62 3.22 -11.39
CA ALA A 66 5.28 1.92 -11.59
C ALA A 66 5.16 1.02 -10.35
N ALA A 67 5.30 1.59 -9.14
CA ALA A 67 5.18 0.82 -7.91
C ALA A 67 3.77 0.25 -7.68
N ILE A 68 2.73 0.92 -8.18
CA ILE A 68 1.34 0.46 -8.11
C ILE A 68 1.08 -0.68 -9.11
N LYS A 69 1.61 -0.56 -10.34
CA LYS A 69 1.50 -1.58 -11.40
C LYS A 69 2.13 -2.92 -10.99
N ASP A 70 3.31 -2.88 -10.37
CA ASP A 70 4.08 -4.09 -10.02
C ASP A 70 3.46 -4.94 -8.91
N HIS A 71 2.63 -4.35 -8.06
CA HIS A 71 2.13 -5.00 -6.86
C HIS A 71 0.65 -5.37 -6.93
N GLY A 72 0.00 -5.18 -8.09
CA GLY A 72 -1.44 -5.42 -8.26
C GLY A 72 -2.30 -4.56 -7.33
N GLY A 73 -1.75 -3.46 -6.82
CA GLY A 73 -2.44 -2.55 -5.92
C GLY A 73 -3.45 -1.73 -6.72
N SER A 74 -4.74 -1.83 -6.37
CA SER A 74 -5.78 -1.05 -7.01
C SER A 74 -5.56 0.46 -6.78
N LEU A 75 -5.53 1.26 -7.85
CA LEU A 75 -5.62 2.73 -7.80
C LEU A 75 -6.82 3.21 -6.97
N GLN A 76 -7.89 2.40 -6.88
CA GLN A 76 -9.08 2.66 -6.06
C GLN A 76 -8.84 2.70 -4.54
N ALA A 77 -7.66 2.25 -4.05
CA ALA A 77 -7.34 2.26 -2.62
C ALA A 77 -6.59 3.53 -2.17
N ILE A 78 -6.11 4.35 -3.12
CA ILE A 78 -5.43 5.63 -2.87
C ILE A 78 -6.39 6.80 -3.11
N ALA A 79 -7.34 6.68 -4.06
CA ALA A 79 -8.36 7.69 -4.30
C ALA A 79 -9.70 7.33 -3.63
N PRO A 80 -10.41 8.26 -2.97
CA PRO A 80 -11.81 8.04 -2.61
C PRO A 80 -12.62 7.73 -3.87
N LYS A 81 -13.58 6.79 -3.77
CA LYS A 81 -14.42 6.20 -4.85
C LYS A 81 -15.08 7.18 -5.86
N LYS A 82 -14.98 8.50 -5.67
CA LYS A 82 -15.64 9.54 -6.47
C LYS A 82 -15.02 9.79 -7.85
N TYR A 83 -13.84 9.24 -8.17
CA TYR A 83 -13.04 9.63 -9.36
C TYR A 83 -12.70 8.50 -10.34
N VAL A 84 -13.35 7.34 -10.25
CA VAL A 84 -13.11 6.20 -11.18
C VAL A 84 -13.65 6.48 -12.60
N GLY A 85 -14.46 7.53 -12.79
CA GLY A 85 -15.14 7.84 -14.06
C GLY A 85 -14.60 9.00 -14.89
N ILE A 86 -13.55 9.72 -14.47
CA ILE A 86 -13.16 10.99 -15.14
C ILE A 86 -12.10 10.79 -16.25
N GLN A 87 -11.45 9.62 -16.34
CA GLN A 87 -10.31 9.40 -17.26
C GLN A 87 -10.64 9.10 -18.74
N LYS A 88 -11.85 9.42 -19.25
CA LYS A 88 -12.19 9.19 -20.67
C LYS A 88 -12.48 10.43 -21.51
N LYS A 89 -12.26 11.67 -21.03
CA LYS A 89 -12.67 12.86 -21.80
C LYS A 89 -11.62 13.91 -22.15
N ALA A 90 -10.34 13.70 -21.89
CA ALA A 90 -9.34 14.66 -22.34
C ALA A 90 -8.01 13.96 -22.58
N VAL A 91 -7.82 13.39 -23.77
CA VAL A 91 -6.63 13.49 -24.65
C VAL A 91 -7.01 12.78 -25.95
N GLN A 92 -7.73 13.46 -26.83
CA GLN A 92 -7.72 13.22 -28.27
C GLN A 92 -7.51 14.60 -28.88
N ALA A 93 -6.24 14.88 -29.18
CA ALA A 93 -5.88 15.84 -30.22
C ALA A 93 -5.93 15.10 -31.55
#